data_AF-A0A9E5MLG7-F1
#
_entry.id   AF-A0A9E5MLG7-F1
#
_cell.length_a   1.000
_cell.length_b   1.000
_cell.length_c   1.000
_cell.angle_alpha   90.00
_cell.angle_beta   90.00
_cell.angle_gamma   90.00
#
_symmetry.space_group_name_H-M   'P 1'
#
loop_
_entity.id
_entity.type
_entity.pdbx_description
1 polymer ?
#
loop_
_entity_poly.entity_id
_entity_poly.type
_entity_poly.pdbx_seq_one_letter_code
_entity_poly.pdbx_strand_id
1 'polypeptide(L)'
;MGFVKKITLLLVLVIGLVVGIWFSTENTEVVTASLFGFELPAMTLGLLVCSAFALGTGLGYLVSLLPVLTLKNTNMSLRRKLKRRDQEIERYKKTKASAKG
;
A
#
# COMPACT_ATOMS: atom_id res chain seq x y z
N MET A 1 11.03 -11.70 2.76
CA MET A 1 10.54 -10.42 2.19
C MET A 1 9.43 -9.76 3.01
N GLY A 2 8.39 -10.46 3.47
CA GLY A 2 7.28 -9.84 4.22
C GLY A 2 7.68 -9.19 5.55
N PHE A 3 8.63 -9.80 6.28
CA PHE A 3 9.11 -9.27 7.56
C PHE A 3 9.92 -7.98 7.40
N VAL A 4 10.84 -7.93 6.42
CA VAL A 4 11.60 -6.72 6.09
C VAL A 4 10.66 -5.58 5.72
N LYS A 5 9.66 -5.81 4.86
CA LYS A 5 8.66 -4.79 4.51
C LYS A 5 7.89 -4.27 5.73
N LYS A 6 7.49 -5.17 6.65
CA LYS A 6 6.81 -4.77 7.89
C LYS A 6 7.70 -3.93 8.80
N ILE A 7 8.97 -4.32 8.96
CA ILE A 7 9.93 -3.55 9.75
C ILE A 7 10.19 -2.20 9.11
N THR A 8 10.43 -2.13 7.81
CA THR A 8 10.64 -0.85 7.12
C THR A 8 9.43 0.06 7.26
N LEU A 9 8.21 -0.46 7.13
CA LEU A 9 6.99 0.33 7.29
C LEU A 9 6.83 0.82 8.74
N LEU A 10 7.13 -0.02 9.72
CA LEU A 10 7.12 0.37 11.14
C LEU A 10 8.18 1.43 11.44
N LEU A 11 9.39 1.29 10.89
CA LEU A 11 10.46 2.28 11.03
C LEU A 11 10.05 3.63 10.46
N VAL A 12 9.50 3.66 9.24
CA VAL A 12 9.01 4.88 8.60
C VAL A 12 7.90 5.53 9.43
N LEU A 13 6.98 4.74 9.98
CA LEU A 13 5.91 5.25 10.83
C LEU A 13 6.44 5.85 12.14
N VAL A 14 7.40 5.19 12.79
CA VAL A 14 8.03 5.71 14.00
C VAL A 14 8.79 7.00 13.72
N ILE A 15 9.60 7.04 12.65
CA ILE A 15 10.31 8.26 12.24
C ILE A 15 9.33 9.39 11.96
N GLY A 16 8.25 9.11 11.22
CA GLY A 16 7.21 10.10 10.93
C GLY A 16 6.55 10.67 12.18
N LEU A 17 6.26 9.82 13.18
CA LEU A 17 5.72 10.27 14.47
C LEU A 17 6.72 11.12 15.25
N VAL A 18 7.98 10.70 15.34
CA VAL A 18 9.02 11.46 16.04
C VAL A 18 9.21 12.84 15.40
N VAL A 19 9.33 12.89 14.07
CA VAL A 19 9.46 14.14 13.32
C VAL A 19 8.21 15.00 13.48
N GLY A 20 7.00 14.43 13.41
CA GLY A 20 5.76 15.17 13.59
C GLY A 20 5.61 15.77 14.98
N ILE A 21 5.95 15.01 16.03
CA ILE A 21 5.95 15.49 17.42
C ILE A 21 6.98 16.60 17.58
N TRP A 22 8.23 16.38 17.16
CA TRP A 22 9.31 17.37 17.23
C TRP A 22 8.94 18.67 16.53
N PHE A 23 8.42 18.56 15.31
CA PHE A 23 8.00 19.70 14.51
C PHE A 23 6.84 20.46 15.17
N SER A 24 5.87 19.75 15.74
CA SER A 24 4.74 20.36 16.46
C SER A 24 5.18 21.08 17.74
N THR A 25 6.15 20.53 18.47
CA THR A 25 6.65 21.15 19.70
C THR A 25 7.48 22.40 19.45
N GLU A 26 8.30 22.43 18.40
CA GLU A 26 9.08 23.63 18.07
C GLU A 26 8.25 24.70 17.37
N ASN A 27 7.20 24.31 16.62
CA ASN A 27 6.42 25.23 15.79
C ASN A 27 4.99 25.40 16.35
N THR A 28 4.90 25.96 17.55
CA THR A 28 3.61 26.30 18.20
C THR A 28 3.01 27.60 17.68
N GLU A 29 3.69 28.29 16.76
CA GLU A 29 3.19 29.52 16.16
C GLU A 29 1.89 29.25 15.40
N VAL A 30 0.90 30.10 15.67
CA VAL A 30 -0.42 30.03 15.04
C VAL A 30 -0.37 30.83 13.75
N VAL A 31 -0.66 30.17 12.65
CA VAL A 31 -0.63 30.76 11.31
C VAL A 31 -1.98 30.60 10.63
N THR A 32 -2.37 31.62 9.87
CA THR A 32 -3.47 31.55 8.93
C THR A 32 -2.91 31.17 7.57
N ALA A 33 -3.45 30.10 6.99
CA ALA A 33 -3.04 29.61 5.67
C ALA A 33 -4.19 29.80 4.69
N SER A 34 -3.91 30.28 3.47
CA SER A 34 -4.88 30.28 2.38
C SER A 34 -4.62 29.09 1.46
N LEU A 35 -5.63 28.26 1.25
CA LEU A 35 -5.59 27.11 0.36
C LEU A 35 -6.54 27.34 -0.80
N PHE A 36 -6.00 27.49 -2.01
CA PHE A 36 -6.78 27.79 -3.23
C PHE A 36 -7.72 29.00 -3.08
N GLY A 37 -7.31 30.01 -2.30
CA GLY A 37 -8.11 31.21 -2.03
C GLY A 37 -9.08 31.10 -0.84
N PHE A 38 -9.18 29.93 -0.20
CA PHE A 38 -9.93 29.76 1.04
C PHE A 38 -9.02 29.93 2.25
N GLU A 39 -9.37 30.83 3.16
CA GLU A 39 -8.65 30.96 4.43
C GLU A 39 -9.00 29.80 5.36
N LEU A 40 -7.98 29.08 5.80
CA LEU A 40 -8.11 28.07 6.85
C LEU A 40 -8.18 28.75 8.22
N PRO A 41 -8.92 28.13 9.17
CA PRO A 41 -8.94 28.60 10.54
C PRO A 41 -7.52 28.65 11.12
N ALA A 42 -7.27 29.64 11.97
CA ALA A 42 -5.99 29.83 12.66
C ALA A 42 -5.63 28.56 13.45
N MET A 43 -4.54 27.91 13.05
CA MET A 43 -4.07 26.67 13.65
C MET A 43 -2.55 26.66 13.67
N THR A 44 -1.95 25.79 14.49
CA THR A 44 -0.49 25.74 14.59
C THR A 44 0.12 25.26 13.29
N LEU A 45 1.27 25.83 12.93
CA LEU A 45 2.04 25.43 11.74
C LEU A 45 2.34 23.93 11.78
N GLY A 46 2.68 23.42 12.97
CA GLY A 46 2.85 21.99 13.24
C GLY A 46 1.66 21.14 12.80
N LEU A 47 0.44 21.56 13.16
CA LEU A 47 -0.79 20.83 12.84
C LEU A 47 -1.12 20.87 11.34
N LEU A 48 -0.85 22.00 10.66
CA LEU A 48 -1.01 22.11 9.20
C LEU A 48 -0.11 21.14 8.45
N VAL A 49 1.18 21.14 8.78
CA VAL A 49 2.15 20.28 8.10
C VAL A 49 1.88 18.81 8.41
N CYS A 50 1.59 18.46 9.67
CA CYS A 50 1.26 17.08 10.04
C CYS A 50 -0.03 16.59 9.37
N SER A 51 -1.07 17.42 9.29
CA SER A 51 -2.33 17.05 8.63
C SER A 51 -2.15 16.88 7.11
N ALA A 52 -1.43 17.79 6.45
CA ALA A 52 -1.10 17.66 5.03
C ALA A 52 -0.28 16.39 4.74
N PHE A 53 0.70 16.08 5.59
CA PHE A 53 1.47 14.85 5.49
C PHE A 53 0.62 13.60 5.71
N ALA A 54 -0.24 13.58 6.73
CA ALA A 54 -1.15 12.47 7.00
C ALA A 54 -2.13 12.24 5.84
N LEU A 55 -2.68 13.30 5.25
CA LEU A 55 -3.55 13.22 4.08
C LEU A 55 -2.78 12.70 2.86
N GLY A 56 -1.60 13.25 2.57
CA GLY A 56 -0.77 12.83 1.44
C GLY A 56 -0.34 11.36 1.54
N THR A 57 0.11 10.93 2.72
CA THR A 57 0.48 9.52 2.96
C THR A 57 -0.73 8.59 2.90
N GLY A 58 -1.87 8.99 3.47
CA GLY A 58 -3.12 8.25 3.38
C GLY A 58 -3.57 8.05 1.93
N LEU A 59 -3.58 9.12 1.13
CA LEU A 59 -3.91 9.06 -0.30
C LEU A 59 -2.91 8.21 -1.08
N GLY A 60 -1.61 8.39 -0.86
CA GLY A 60 -0.57 7.56 -1.49
C GLY A 60 -0.74 6.08 -1.18
N TYR A 61 -1.08 5.74 0.07
CA TYR A 61 -1.39 4.37 0.47
C TYR A 61 -2.63 3.83 -0.27
N LEU A 62 -3.72 4.60 -0.34
CA LEU A 62 -4.93 4.20 -1.07
C LEU A 62 -4.65 3.93 -2.55
N VAL A 63 -3.88 4.80 -3.21
CA VAL A 63 -3.47 4.60 -4.61
C VAL A 63 -2.61 3.35 -4.76
N SER A 64 -1.72 3.06 -3.80
CA SER A 64 -0.86 1.87 -3.83
C SER A 64 -1.64 0.55 -3.70
N LEU A 65 -2.87 0.55 -3.16
CA LEU A 65 -3.71 -0.64 -3.07
C LEU A 65 -4.24 -1.08 -4.44
N LEU A 66 -4.44 -0.14 -5.38
CA LEU A 66 -5.01 -0.46 -6.69
C LEU A 66 -4.16 -1.49 -7.47
N PRO A 67 -2.83 -1.30 -7.66
CA PRO A 67 -1.98 -2.31 -8.29
C PRO A 67 -1.95 -3.63 -7.52
N VAL A 68 -2.00 -3.60 -6.19
CA VAL A 68 -1.96 -4.84 -5.38
C VAL A 68 -3.18 -5.71 -5.67
N LEU A 69 -4.36 -5.09 -5.80
CA LEU A 69 -5.60 -5.78 -6.15
C LEU A 69 -5.54 -6.38 -7.56
N THR A 70 -5.03 -5.63 -8.55
CA THR A 70 -4.89 -6.14 -9.92
C THR A 70 -3.89 -7.30 -9.98
N LEU A 71 -2.75 -7.19 -9.29
CA LEU A 71 -1.77 -8.28 -9.18
C LEU A 71 -2.38 -9.53 -8.54
N LYS A 72 -3.18 -9.37 -7.48
CA LYS A 72 -3.85 -10.50 -6.80
C LYS A 72 -4.82 -11.22 -7.73
N ASN A 73 -5.62 -10.47 -8.50
CA ASN A 73 -6.54 -11.03 -9.49
C ASN A 73 -5.81 -11.78 -10.60
N THR A 74 -4.74 -11.18 -11.13
CA THR A 74 -3.89 -11.81 -12.16
C THR A 74 -3.23 -13.09 -11.64
N ASN A 75 -2.72 -13.07 -10.40
CA ASN A 75 -2.13 -14.25 -9.76
C ASN A 75 -3.16 -15.39 -9.61
N MET A 76 -4.39 -15.07 -9.20
CA MET A 76 -5.47 -16.05 -9.09
C MET A 76 -5.83 -16.65 -10.45
N SER A 77 -5.92 -15.82 -11.50
CA SER A 77 -6.16 -16.28 -12.87
C SER A 77 -5.06 -17.21 -13.37
N LEU A 78 -3.79 -16.83 -13.17
CA LEU A 78 -2.62 -17.64 -13.52
C LEU A 78 -2.62 -18.99 -12.79
N ARG A 79 -2.93 -19.00 -11.48
CA ARG A 79 -3.05 -20.24 -10.69
C ARG A 79 -4.14 -21.16 -11.24
N ARG A 80 -5.29 -20.63 -11.66
CA ARG A 80 -6.36 -21.43 -12.28
C ARG A 80 -5.92 -22.02 -13.63
N LYS A 81 -5.20 -21.24 -14.45
CA LYS A 81 -4.65 -21.71 -15.74
C LYS A 81 -3.62 -22.82 -15.55
N LEU A 82 -2.71 -22.67 -14.59
CA LEU A 82 -1.75 -23.72 -14.20
C LEU A 82 -2.47 -25.01 -13.82
N LYS A 83 -3.45 -24.94 -12.91
CA LYS A 83 -4.21 -26.13 -12.48
C LYS A 83 -4.91 -26.85 -13.63
N ARG A 84 -5.47 -26.13 -14.61
CA ARG A 84 -6.10 -26.73 -15.80
C ARG A 84 -5.07 -27.45 -16.67
N ARG A 85 -3.91 -26.83 -16.90
CA ARG A 85 -2.81 -27.42 -17.69
C ARG A 85 -2.26 -28.69 -17.03
N ASP A 86 -2.10 -28.68 -15.71
CA ASP A 86 -1.65 -29.85 -14.96
C ASP A 86 -2.65 -31.02 -15.09
N GLN A 87 -3.95 -30.74 -15.05
CA GLN A 87 -5.00 -31.74 -15.25
C GLN A 87 -5.02 -32.33 -16.67
N GLU A 88 -4.77 -31.51 -17.70
CA GLU A 88 -4.64 -31.98 -19.08
C GLU A 88 -3.44 -32.92 -19.23
N ILE A 89 -2.28 -32.56 -18.67
CA ILE A 89 -1.08 -33.40 -18.67
C ILE A 89 -1.36 -34.74 -17.98
N GLU A 90 -2.04 -34.73 -16.83
CA GLU A 90 -2.42 -35.97 -16.15
C GLU A 90 -3.37 -36.84 -16.99
N ARG A 91 -4.36 -36.23 -17.66
CA ARG A 91 -5.26 -36.94 -18.57
C ARG A 91 -4.48 -37.59 -19.72
N TYR A 92 -3.60 -36.84 -20.38
CA TYR A 92 -2.76 -37.39 -21.45
C TYR A 92 -1.87 -38.55 -20.99
N LYS A 93 -1.29 -38.45 -19.78
CA LYS A 93 -0.51 -39.55 -19.17
C LYS A 93 -1.36 -40.81 -18.95
N LYS A 94 -2.58 -40.66 -18.40
CA LYS A 94 -3.51 -41.77 -18.17
C LYS A 94 -3.99 -42.42 -19.47
N THR A 95 -4.34 -41.61 -20.48
CA THR A 95 -4.78 -42.13 -21.79
C THR A 95 -3.66 -42.89 -22.50
N LYS A 96 -2.40 -42.41 -22.47
CA LYS A 96 -1.26 -43.14 -23.05
C LYS A 96 -0.97 -44.46 -22.33
N ALA A 97 -1.16 -44.53 -21.01
CA ALA A 97 -0.98 -45.77 -20.26
C ALA A 97 -2.07 -46.81 -20.61
N SER A 98 -3.31 -46.36 -20.84
CA SER A 98 -4.42 -47.24 -21.24
C SER A 98 -4.30 -47.76 -22.68
N ALA A 99 -3.62 -47.05 -23.58
CA ALA A 99 -3.46 -47.44 -24.98
C ALA A 99 -2.28 -48.40 -25.23
N LYS A 100 -1.52 -48.75 -24.17
CA LYS A 100 -0.33 -49.60 -24.24
C LYS A 100 -0.52 -50.99 -23.60
N GLY A 101 -1.71 -51.26 -23.05
CA GLY A 101 -2.14 -52.58 -22.58
C GLY A 101 -3.11 -53.20 -23.58
#